data_AF-A0A9D2AW80-F1
#
_entry.id   AF-A0A9D2AW80-F1
#
_cell.length_a   1.000
_cell.length_b   1.000
_cell.length_c   1.000
_cell.angle_alpha   90.00
_cell.angle_beta   90.00
_cell.angle_gamma   90.00
#
_symmetry.space_group_name_H-M   'P 1'
#
loop_
_entity.id
_entity.type
_entity.pdbx_description
1 polymer ?
#
loop_
_entity_poly.entity_id
_entity_poly.type
_entity_poly.pdbx_seq_one_letter_code
_entity_poly.pdbx_strand_id
1 'polypeptide(L)'
;MKKCAVCGLCAAVLLLALVPGCLGKEEDEPLKRSTQTKESEKSQKAMEALAEPEAVETQADEYGLVEMTASVKIPDYSLYFSECWEEASQEAGDEAEFEEKLFALAEERTRSGDVEWTTREVTVNLSMLDGEKEEWSEEELAEAARREAFEQEMEEFALELMEEVLSQSVDVEAYADGGEGEQ
;
A
#
# COMPACT_ATOMS: atom_id res chain seq x y z
N MET A 1 10.86 -28.08 11.99
CA MET A 1 11.03 -26.96 11.06
C MET A 1 10.57 -25.73 11.81
N LYS A 2 11.44 -24.74 12.02
CA LYS A 2 11.03 -23.50 12.70
C LYS A 2 10.20 -22.71 11.69
N LYS A 3 8.91 -22.53 11.97
CA LYS A 3 8.08 -21.58 11.21
C LYS A 3 8.64 -20.21 11.50
N CYS A 4 9.20 -19.53 10.50
CA CYS A 4 9.55 -18.13 10.61
C CYS A 4 8.22 -17.38 10.55
N ALA A 5 7.69 -16.99 11.71
CA ALA A 5 6.58 -16.04 11.73
C ALA A 5 7.13 -14.70 11.23
N VAL A 6 6.57 -14.18 10.15
CA VAL A 6 6.83 -12.80 9.71
C VAL A 6 6.35 -11.90 10.85
N CYS A 7 7.26 -11.18 11.51
CA CYS A 7 6.86 -10.24 12.55
C CYS A 7 6.26 -8.98 11.92
N GLY A 8 5.31 -8.31 12.61
CA GLY A 8 4.64 -7.12 12.08
C GLY A 8 5.60 -6.01 11.62
N LEU A 9 6.77 -5.90 12.26
CA LEU A 9 7.84 -4.98 11.88
C LEU A 9 8.49 -5.33 10.53
N CYS A 10 8.67 -6.62 10.21
CA CYS A 10 9.21 -7.04 8.91
C CYS A 10 8.22 -6.72 7.79
N ALA A 11 6.93 -6.93 8.00
CA ALA A 11 5.96 -6.70 6.94
C ALA A 11 5.54 -5.25 6.79
N ALA A 12 5.50 -4.46 7.87
CA ALA A 12 5.34 -3.01 7.73
C ALA A 12 6.49 -2.42 6.87
N VAL A 13 7.72 -2.92 7.04
CA VAL A 13 8.86 -2.54 6.20
C VAL A 13 8.72 -3.05 4.75
N LEU A 14 8.16 -4.25 4.54
CA LEU A 14 7.85 -4.76 3.20
C LEU A 14 6.75 -3.94 2.50
N LEU A 15 5.74 -3.51 3.23
CA LEU A 15 4.63 -2.70 2.73
C LEU A 15 5.06 -1.24 2.52
N LEU A 16 5.96 -0.68 3.32
CA LEU A 16 6.56 0.63 3.02
C LEU A 16 7.46 0.61 1.79
N ALA A 17 8.01 -0.55 1.41
CA ALA A 17 8.69 -0.71 0.13
C ALA A 17 7.73 -0.71 -1.07
N LEU A 18 6.41 -0.54 -0.84
CA LEU A 18 5.39 -0.33 -1.87
C LEU A 18 5.36 1.12 -2.38
N VAL A 19 5.89 2.09 -1.63
CA VAL A 19 5.88 3.51 -2.02
C VAL A 19 7.01 3.78 -3.02
N PRO A 20 6.72 4.23 -4.25
CA PRO A 20 7.77 4.61 -5.19
C PRO A 20 8.38 5.95 -4.77
N GLY A 21 9.43 5.91 -3.97
CA GLY A 21 10.25 7.10 -3.75
C GLY A 21 11.07 7.08 -2.48
N CYS A 22 12.34 6.67 -2.58
CA CYS A 22 13.43 7.29 -1.80
C CYS A 22 14.84 6.76 -2.12
N LEU A 23 15.02 5.68 -2.90
CA LEU A 23 16.36 5.19 -3.20
C LEU A 23 16.61 5.14 -4.71
N GLY A 24 17.21 6.22 -5.21
CA GLY A 24 17.75 6.26 -6.55
C GLY A 24 18.82 5.19 -6.76
N LYS A 25 18.64 4.35 -7.79
CA LYS A 25 19.44 4.38 -9.02
C LYS A 25 19.06 3.22 -9.94
N GLU A 26 18.90 3.60 -11.20
CA GLU A 26 19.23 2.87 -12.44
C GLU A 26 18.56 1.50 -12.68
N GLU A 27 17.83 1.46 -13.81
CA GLU A 27 17.59 0.34 -14.75
C GLU A 27 16.10 -0.03 -14.96
N ASP A 28 15.49 0.62 -15.96
CA ASP A 28 14.54 0.16 -17.02
C ASP A 28 13.55 -1.03 -16.81
N GLU A 29 13.25 -1.45 -15.60
CA GLU A 29 12.08 -2.27 -15.27
C GLU A 29 11.39 -1.65 -14.04
N PRO A 30 10.04 -1.67 -13.94
CA PRO A 30 9.39 -1.31 -12.70
C PRO A 30 10.00 -2.19 -11.61
N LEU A 31 10.53 -1.56 -10.55
CA LEU A 31 11.21 -2.22 -9.43
C LEU A 31 10.34 -3.38 -8.94
N LYS A 32 10.58 -4.60 -9.44
CA LYS A 32 9.93 -5.81 -8.93
C LYS A 32 10.34 -5.90 -7.48
N ARG A 33 9.37 -5.76 -6.58
CA ARG A 33 9.59 -5.90 -5.14
C ARG A 33 10.23 -7.27 -4.92
N SER A 34 11.21 -7.36 -4.03
CA SER A 34 11.94 -8.61 -3.80
C SER A 34 11.04 -9.78 -3.37
N THR A 35 9.82 -9.49 -2.91
CA THR A 35 8.83 -10.45 -2.39
C THR A 35 7.62 -10.65 -3.31
N GLN A 36 7.45 -9.82 -4.35
CA GLN A 36 6.26 -9.88 -5.21
C GLN A 36 6.29 -11.13 -6.10
N THR A 37 5.27 -11.97 -5.95
CA THR A 37 5.07 -13.15 -6.78
C THR A 37 4.16 -12.82 -7.96
N LYS A 38 4.10 -13.72 -8.94
CA LYS A 38 3.17 -13.56 -10.08
C LYS A 38 1.71 -13.59 -9.65
N GLU A 39 1.40 -14.33 -8.59
CA GLU A 39 0.05 -14.42 -8.07
C GLU A 39 -0.29 -13.15 -7.27
N SER A 40 0.62 -12.63 -6.44
CA SER A 40 0.39 -11.33 -5.77
C SER A 40 0.25 -10.18 -6.76
N GLU A 41 1.06 -10.14 -7.83
CA GLU A 41 0.93 -9.14 -8.91
C GLU A 41 -0.45 -9.23 -9.60
N LYS A 42 -0.95 -10.44 -9.81
CA LYS A 42 -2.25 -10.66 -10.45
C LYS A 42 -3.40 -10.20 -9.54
N SER A 43 -3.35 -10.53 -8.26
CA SER A 43 -4.34 -10.07 -7.28
C SER A 43 -4.31 -8.54 -7.15
N GLN A 44 -3.11 -7.94 -7.08
CA GLN A 44 -2.95 -6.49 -7.09
C GLN A 44 -3.63 -5.85 -8.31
N LYS A 45 -3.35 -6.33 -9.53
CA LYS A 45 -3.99 -5.79 -10.75
C LYS A 45 -5.51 -5.93 -10.73
N ALA A 46 -6.02 -7.02 -10.17
CA ALA A 46 -7.47 -7.20 -10.03
C ALA A 46 -8.08 -6.20 -9.03
N MET A 47 -7.34 -5.88 -7.97
CA MET A 47 -7.73 -4.90 -6.96
C MET A 47 -7.67 -3.47 -7.51
N GLU A 48 -6.55 -3.08 -8.14
CA GLU A 48 -6.41 -1.79 -8.83
C GLU A 48 -7.54 -1.55 -9.85
N ALA A 49 -7.95 -2.60 -10.56
CA ALA A 49 -9.03 -2.51 -11.56
C ALA A 49 -10.42 -2.21 -10.97
N LEU A 50 -10.62 -2.35 -9.65
CA LEU A 50 -11.86 -1.97 -8.96
C LEU A 50 -11.94 -0.48 -8.65
N ALA A 51 -10.81 0.24 -8.70
CA ALA A 51 -10.80 1.67 -8.46
C ALA A 51 -11.47 2.43 -9.64
N GLU A 52 -12.30 3.41 -9.30
CA GLU A 52 -13.10 4.20 -10.24
C GLU A 52 -12.68 5.68 -10.12
N PRO A 53 -11.88 6.21 -11.05
CA PRO A 53 -11.60 7.65 -11.11
C PRO A 53 -12.89 8.44 -11.42
N GLU A 54 -13.27 9.36 -10.52
CA GLU A 54 -14.50 10.16 -10.62
C GLU A 54 -14.23 11.56 -11.20
N ALA A 55 -13.07 12.14 -10.86
CA ALA A 55 -12.60 13.41 -11.40
C ALA A 55 -11.10 13.30 -11.67
N VAL A 56 -10.66 13.77 -12.83
CA VAL A 56 -9.25 13.76 -13.23
C VAL A 56 -8.95 15.10 -13.89
N GLU A 57 -7.98 15.82 -13.35
CA GLU A 57 -7.52 17.10 -13.87
C GLU A 57 -6.00 17.06 -14.05
N THR A 58 -5.51 17.70 -15.11
CA THR A 58 -4.07 17.86 -15.33
C THR A 58 -3.71 19.34 -15.38
N GLN A 59 -2.58 19.65 -14.78
CA GLN A 59 -2.02 21.00 -14.77
C GLN A 59 -0.53 20.93 -15.07
N ALA A 60 -0.04 21.89 -15.85
CA ALA A 60 1.39 22.10 -16.05
C ALA A 60 1.87 23.27 -15.19
N ASP A 61 2.99 23.10 -14.51
CA ASP A 61 3.61 24.17 -13.72
C ASP A 61 4.36 25.18 -14.60
N GLU A 62 5.01 26.16 -13.97
CA GLU A 62 5.78 27.21 -14.67
C GLU A 62 7.01 26.69 -15.45
N TYR A 63 7.45 25.45 -15.15
CA TYR A 63 8.57 24.76 -15.80
C TYR A 63 8.09 23.76 -16.86
N GLY A 64 6.77 23.64 -17.06
CA GLY A 64 6.17 22.68 -17.98
C GLY A 64 6.12 21.26 -17.43
N LEU A 65 6.32 21.06 -16.12
CA LEU A 65 6.11 19.76 -15.48
C LEU A 65 4.62 19.54 -15.29
N VAL A 66 4.15 18.38 -15.76
CA VAL A 66 2.74 18.01 -15.75
C VAL A 66 2.44 17.19 -14.50
N GLU A 67 1.43 17.64 -13.78
CA GLU A 67 0.86 16.98 -12.62
C GLU A 67 -0.61 16.63 -12.90
N MET A 68 -1.05 15.50 -12.38
CA MET A 68 -2.43 15.07 -12.37
C MET A 68 -2.96 15.10 -10.94
N THR A 69 -4.15 15.64 -10.75
CA THR A 69 -4.94 15.47 -9.53
C THR A 69 -6.19 14.68 -9.85
N ALA A 70 -6.55 13.71 -9.02
CA ALA A 70 -7.75 12.92 -9.23
C ALA A 70 -8.46 12.55 -7.93
N SER A 71 -9.79 12.51 -8.00
CA SER A 71 -10.65 11.88 -6.98
C SER A 71 -10.95 10.46 -7.45
N VAL A 72 -10.56 9.46 -6.66
CA VAL A 72 -10.69 8.05 -7.02
C VAL A 72 -11.51 7.34 -5.95
N LYS A 73 -12.61 6.74 -6.35
CA LYS A 73 -13.37 5.85 -5.48
C LYS A 73 -12.75 4.47 -5.51
N ILE A 74 -12.34 3.96 -4.37
CA ILE A 74 -11.59 2.70 -4.25
C ILE A 74 -12.14 1.90 -3.06
N PRO A 75 -12.12 0.56 -3.10
CA PRO A 75 -12.38 -0.22 -1.89
C PRO A 75 -11.41 0.20 -0.77
N ASP A 76 -11.89 0.18 0.47
CA ASP A 76 -11.06 0.44 1.65
C ASP A 76 -10.12 -0.75 1.88
N TYR A 77 -9.02 -0.74 1.14
CA TYR A 77 -8.04 -1.81 1.17
C TYR A 77 -7.25 -1.75 2.46
N SER A 78 -7.06 -0.56 3.06
CA SER A 78 -6.43 -0.46 4.38
C SER A 78 -7.15 -1.31 5.42
N LEU A 79 -8.49 -1.24 5.46
CA LEU A 79 -9.31 -2.09 6.30
C LEU A 79 -9.18 -3.57 5.96
N TYR A 80 -9.27 -3.94 4.68
CA TYR A 80 -9.21 -5.36 4.29
C TYR A 80 -7.86 -5.99 4.55
N PHE A 81 -6.79 -5.26 4.29
CA PHE A 81 -5.45 -5.73 4.59
C PHE A 81 -5.24 -5.89 6.09
N SER A 82 -5.78 -4.98 6.92
CA SER A 82 -5.81 -5.11 8.37
C SER A 82 -6.60 -6.34 8.85
N GLU A 83 -7.76 -6.64 8.28
CA GLU A 83 -8.53 -7.84 8.63
C GLU A 83 -7.86 -9.15 8.20
N CYS A 84 -7.14 -9.14 7.08
CA CYS A 84 -6.48 -10.32 6.51
C CYS A 84 -5.05 -10.53 7.03
N TRP A 85 -4.48 -9.52 7.68
CA TRP A 85 -3.10 -9.50 8.17
C TRP A 85 -2.76 -10.71 9.04
N GLU A 86 -3.55 -10.96 10.09
CA GLU A 86 -3.26 -12.02 11.05
C GLU A 86 -3.30 -13.40 10.38
N GLU A 87 -4.31 -13.66 9.55
CA GLU A 87 -4.46 -14.91 8.80
C GLU A 87 -3.28 -15.15 7.86
N ALA A 88 -2.92 -14.16 7.04
CA ALA A 88 -1.76 -14.24 6.15
C ALA A 88 -0.47 -14.54 6.92
N SER A 89 -0.26 -13.89 8.08
CA SER A 89 0.94 -14.06 8.90
C SER A 89 1.05 -15.45 9.55
N GLN A 90 -0.08 -16.07 9.92
CA GLN A 90 -0.11 -17.39 10.55
C GLN A 90 0.19 -18.51 9.56
N GLU A 91 -0.22 -18.31 8.30
CA GLU A 91 -0.10 -19.34 7.29
C GLU A 91 1.12 -19.22 6.37
N ALA A 92 1.80 -18.08 6.34
CA ALA A 92 2.98 -17.86 5.51
C ALA A 92 4.25 -18.48 6.13
N GLY A 93 5.08 -19.11 5.29
CA GLY A 93 6.40 -19.63 5.67
C GLY A 93 7.54 -18.62 5.49
N ASP A 94 7.34 -17.64 4.62
CA ASP A 94 8.29 -16.56 4.29
C ASP A 94 7.56 -15.28 3.83
N GLU A 95 8.33 -14.26 3.47
CA GLU A 95 7.84 -12.93 3.11
C GLU A 95 7.08 -12.90 1.77
N ALA A 96 7.46 -13.74 0.81
CA ALA A 96 6.80 -13.82 -0.49
C ALA A 96 5.46 -14.56 -0.39
N GLU A 97 5.41 -15.66 0.37
CA GLU A 97 4.16 -16.35 0.70
C GLU A 97 3.23 -15.45 1.52
N PHE A 98 3.77 -14.60 2.39
CA PHE A 98 2.98 -13.63 3.14
C PHE A 98 2.30 -12.63 2.22
N GLU A 99 3.04 -11.97 1.32
CA GLU A 99 2.48 -11.01 0.36
C GLU A 99 1.41 -11.68 -0.53
N GLU A 100 1.71 -12.86 -1.08
CA GLU A 100 0.77 -13.60 -1.91
C GLU A 100 -0.56 -13.90 -1.20
N LYS A 101 -0.49 -14.39 0.04
CA LYS A 101 -1.69 -14.69 0.84
C LYS A 101 -2.46 -13.45 1.21
N LEU A 102 -1.76 -12.41 1.65
CA LEU A 102 -2.37 -11.16 2.06
C LEU A 102 -3.19 -10.56 0.90
N PHE A 103 -2.61 -10.47 -0.30
CA PHE A 103 -3.29 -9.96 -1.49
C PHE A 103 -4.45 -10.87 -1.95
N ALA A 104 -4.27 -12.19 -1.90
CA ALA A 104 -5.32 -13.12 -2.28
C ALA A 104 -6.55 -13.03 -1.34
N LEU A 105 -6.32 -12.91 -0.03
CA LEU A 105 -7.39 -12.78 0.97
C LEU A 105 -8.13 -11.44 0.83
N ALA A 106 -7.40 -10.34 0.61
CA ALA A 106 -8.01 -9.02 0.38
C ALA A 106 -8.82 -8.96 -0.93
N GLU A 107 -8.32 -9.61 -1.99
CA GLU A 107 -9.03 -9.77 -3.26
C GLU A 107 -10.30 -10.64 -3.12
N GLU A 108 -10.26 -11.71 -2.32
CA GLU A 108 -11.44 -12.52 -2.03
C GLU A 108 -12.49 -11.74 -1.24
N ARG A 109 -12.07 -10.96 -0.24
CA ARG A 109 -12.94 -10.09 0.53
C ARG A 109 -13.68 -9.09 -0.34
N THR A 110 -12.98 -8.41 -1.24
CA THR A 110 -13.62 -7.48 -2.19
C THR A 110 -14.60 -8.14 -3.16
N ARG A 111 -14.46 -9.44 -3.44
CA ARG A 111 -15.43 -10.20 -4.27
C ARG A 111 -16.66 -10.67 -3.50
N SER A 112 -16.61 -10.72 -2.18
CA SER A 112 -17.69 -11.27 -1.35
C SER A 112 -18.98 -10.44 -1.35
N GLY A 113 -18.91 -9.19 -1.84
CA GLY A 113 -20.06 -8.35 -2.19
C GLY A 113 -20.38 -7.24 -1.20
N ASP A 114 -19.89 -7.33 0.04
CA ASP A 114 -19.93 -6.26 1.04
C ASP A 114 -18.65 -5.41 0.93
N VAL A 115 -18.60 -4.56 -0.10
CA VAL A 115 -17.45 -3.68 -0.35
C VAL A 115 -17.66 -2.34 0.37
N GLU A 116 -16.80 -2.04 1.33
CA GLU A 116 -16.66 -0.72 1.93
C GLU A 116 -15.83 0.12 0.97
N TRP A 117 -16.36 1.28 0.58
CA TRP A 117 -15.73 2.18 -0.38
C TRP A 117 -15.27 3.45 0.31
N THR A 118 -14.08 3.92 -0.07
CA THR A 118 -13.54 5.22 0.30
C THR A 118 -13.23 6.05 -0.94
N THR A 119 -12.97 7.35 -0.73
CA THR A 119 -12.56 8.28 -1.79
C THR A 119 -11.16 8.80 -1.48
N ARG A 120 -10.25 8.63 -2.44
CA ARG A 120 -8.86 9.10 -2.38
C ARG A 120 -8.65 10.28 -3.31
N GLU A 121 -8.10 11.34 -2.76
CA GLU A 121 -7.54 12.44 -3.53
C GLU A 121 -6.08 12.15 -3.81
N VAL A 122 -5.75 11.88 -5.07
CA VAL A 122 -4.41 11.52 -5.49
C VAL A 122 -3.77 12.62 -6.31
N THR A 123 -2.45 12.76 -6.16
CA THR A 123 -1.64 13.68 -6.95
C THR A 123 -0.47 12.92 -7.54
N VAL A 124 -0.37 12.91 -8.87
CA VAL A 124 0.66 12.16 -9.60
C VAL A 124 1.47 13.12 -10.44
N ASN A 125 2.80 13.09 -10.27
CA ASN A 125 3.69 13.82 -11.16
C ASN A 125 3.90 13.01 -12.45
N LEU A 126 3.12 13.33 -13.48
CA LEU A 126 3.15 12.66 -14.77
C LEU A 126 4.51 12.82 -15.46
N SER A 127 5.16 13.99 -15.32
CA SER A 127 6.50 14.22 -15.87
C SER A 127 7.60 13.38 -15.20
N MET A 128 7.39 12.91 -13.98
CA MET A 128 8.29 11.96 -13.31
C MET A 128 8.02 10.52 -13.76
N LEU A 129 6.77 10.20 -14.14
CA LEU A 129 6.42 8.90 -14.69
C LEU A 129 6.95 8.71 -16.12
N ASP A 130 6.78 9.72 -16.97
CA ASP A 130 7.33 9.75 -18.33
C ASP A 130 7.61 11.20 -18.76
N GLY A 131 8.86 11.62 -18.62
CA GLY A 131 9.28 12.99 -18.91
C GLY A 131 9.38 13.33 -20.40
N GLU A 132 9.32 12.33 -21.28
CA GLU A 132 9.34 12.54 -22.74
C GLU A 132 7.93 12.59 -23.33
N LYS A 133 6.91 12.27 -22.52
CA LYS A 133 5.52 12.20 -22.96
C LYS A 133 4.86 13.57 -22.97
N GLU A 134 4.50 14.01 -24.18
CA GLU A 134 3.86 15.31 -24.41
C GLU A 134 2.35 15.27 -24.16
N GLU A 135 1.69 14.15 -24.44
CA GLU A 135 0.23 13.99 -24.33
C GLU A 135 -0.13 12.70 -23.59
N TRP A 136 -1.11 12.82 -22.69
CA TRP A 136 -1.66 11.73 -21.89
C TRP A 136 -3.10 11.47 -22.31
N SER A 137 -3.42 10.23 -22.62
CA SER A 137 -4.79 9.81 -22.90
C SER A 137 -5.59 9.67 -21.60
N GLU A 138 -6.92 9.78 -21.71
CA GLU A 138 -7.83 9.57 -20.58
C GLU A 138 -7.63 8.19 -19.92
N GLU A 139 -7.32 7.15 -20.71
CA GLU A 139 -7.07 5.80 -20.20
C GLU A 139 -5.76 5.73 -19.39
N GLU A 140 -4.69 6.37 -19.86
CA GLU A 140 -3.41 6.43 -19.14
C GLU A 140 -3.53 7.24 -17.83
N LEU A 141 -4.25 8.36 -17.85
CA LEU A 141 -4.54 9.14 -16.65
C LEU A 141 -5.37 8.33 -15.65
N ALA A 142 -6.39 7.63 -16.13
CA ALA A 142 -7.20 6.76 -15.29
C ALA A 142 -6.38 5.60 -14.70
N GLU A 143 -5.46 5.00 -15.47
CA GLU A 143 -4.54 3.97 -14.97
C GLU A 143 -3.61 4.52 -13.89
N ALA A 144 -3.00 5.69 -14.13
CA ALA A 144 -2.14 6.35 -13.14
C ALA A 144 -2.92 6.67 -11.85
N ALA A 145 -4.16 7.17 -11.97
CA ALA A 145 -5.00 7.51 -10.82
C ALA A 145 -5.38 6.27 -10.01
N ARG A 146 -5.77 5.17 -10.66
CA ARG A 146 -6.07 3.90 -9.98
C ARG A 146 -4.86 3.34 -9.25
N ARG A 147 -3.69 3.35 -9.90
CA ARG A 147 -2.44 2.87 -9.31
C ARG A 147 -2.06 3.69 -8.08
N GLU A 148 -2.03 5.01 -8.20
CA GLU A 148 -1.69 5.90 -7.09
C GLU A 148 -2.67 5.77 -5.91
N ALA A 149 -3.98 5.67 -6.19
CA ALA A 149 -4.98 5.49 -5.14
C ALA A 149 -4.78 4.18 -4.38
N PHE A 150 -4.45 3.10 -5.10
CA PHE A 150 -4.12 1.82 -4.50
C PHE A 150 -2.83 1.90 -3.67
N GLU A 151 -1.79 2.56 -4.18
CA GLU A 151 -0.52 2.74 -3.46
C GLU A 151 -0.71 3.53 -2.16
N GLN A 152 -1.55 4.57 -2.14
CA GLN A 152 -1.90 5.30 -0.92
C GLN A 152 -2.63 4.45 0.11
N GLU A 153 -3.57 3.59 -0.30
CA GLU A 153 -4.19 2.62 0.61
C GLU A 153 -3.15 1.69 1.25
N MET A 154 -2.12 1.30 0.48
CA MET A 154 -1.08 0.41 0.98
C MET A 154 -0.14 1.13 1.95
N GLU A 155 0.18 2.39 1.65
CA GLU A 155 0.96 3.23 2.54
C GLU A 155 0.23 3.48 3.86
N GLU A 156 -1.06 3.81 3.82
CA GLU A 156 -1.85 4.00 5.04
C GLU A 156 -1.92 2.72 5.88
N PHE A 157 -2.19 1.59 5.25
CA PHE A 157 -2.12 0.30 5.93
C PHE A 157 -0.75 0.04 6.58
N ALA A 158 0.34 0.34 5.88
CA ALA A 158 1.68 0.17 6.41
C ALA A 158 1.93 1.10 7.62
N LEU A 159 1.43 2.35 7.57
CA LEU A 159 1.50 3.30 8.67
C LEU A 159 0.68 2.83 9.89
N GLU A 160 -0.54 2.34 9.67
CA GLU A 160 -1.40 1.78 10.72
C GLU A 160 -0.74 0.58 11.41
N LEU A 161 -0.17 -0.35 10.64
CA LEU A 161 0.58 -1.49 11.18
C LEU A 161 1.78 -1.03 12.01
N MET A 162 2.52 -0.02 11.56
CA MET A 162 3.63 0.52 12.35
C MET A 162 3.16 1.16 13.64
N GLU A 163 2.06 1.91 13.64
CA GLU A 163 1.47 2.47 14.85
C GLU A 163 1.02 1.38 15.81
N GLU A 164 0.39 0.31 15.32
CA GLU A 164 -0.01 -0.83 16.14
C GLU A 164 1.21 -1.54 16.75
N VAL A 165 2.24 -1.81 15.95
CA VAL A 165 3.48 -2.45 16.43
C VAL A 165 4.21 -1.56 17.43
N LEU A 166 4.27 -0.25 17.18
CA LEU A 166 4.90 0.69 18.09
C LEU A 166 4.11 0.81 19.40
N SER A 167 2.77 0.91 19.36
CA SER A 167 1.94 0.98 20.56
C SER A 167 2.02 -0.29 21.42
N GLN A 168 2.10 -1.48 20.81
CA GLN A 168 2.35 -2.74 21.54
C GLN A 168 3.76 -2.80 22.16
N SER A 169 4.75 -2.11 21.56
CA SER A 169 6.11 -2.03 22.11
C SER A 169 6.28 -1.00 23.24
N VAL A 170 5.29 -0.12 23.43
CA VAL A 170 5.26 0.92 24.47
C VAL A 170 4.23 0.56 25.54
N ASP A 171 4.29 -0.67 26.06
CA ASP A 171 3.75 -1.00 27.39
C ASP A 171 4.85 -0.77 28.46
N VAL A 172 5.51 0.39 28.39
CA VAL A 172 6.60 0.80 29.29
C VAL A 172 6.07 1.56 30.52
N GLU A 173 4.85 2.07 30.48
CA GLU A 173 4.26 2.79 31.62
C GLU A 173 3.74 1.87 32.74
N ALA A 174 3.74 0.54 32.55
CA ALA A 174 3.51 -0.41 33.65
C ALA A 174 4.74 -0.61 34.58
N TYR A 175 5.91 -0.05 34.24
CA TYR A 175 7.13 -0.15 35.07
C TYR A 175 7.50 1.13 35.83
N ALA A 176 6.69 2.19 35.75
CA ALA A 176 6.92 3.44 36.46
C ALA A 176 6.11 3.60 37.77
N ASP A 177 5.44 2.56 38.27
CA ASP A 177 4.71 2.58 39.56
C ASP A 177 5.35 1.69 40.64
N GLY A 178 6.60 1.25 40.45
CA GLY A 178 7.30 0.36 41.38
C GLY A 178 8.18 1.05 42.42
N GLY A 179 8.17 2.37 42.52
CA GLY A 179 9.17 3.08 43.30
C GLY A 179 8.74 4.45 43.79
N GLU A 180 7.82 4.49 44.76
CA GLU A 180 7.84 5.45 45.88
C GLU A 180 6.66 5.14 46.82
N GLY A 181 6.95 4.62 48.02
CA GLY A 181 5.90 4.28 48.99
C GLY A 181 6.37 3.57 50.27
N GLU A 182 7.17 4.29 51.07
CA GLU A 182 7.12 4.34 52.56
C GLU A 182 6.97 3.04 53.40
N GLN A 183 8.06 2.60 54.05
CA GLN A 183 8.32 2.77 55.50
C GLN A 183 9.57 2.02 55.97
#